data_AF-A0AA46AEM5-F1
#
_entry.id   AF-A0AA46AEM5-F1
#
_cell.length_a   1.000
_cell.length_b   1.000
_cell.length_c   1.000
_cell.angle_alpha   90.00
_cell.angle_beta   90.00
_cell.angle_gamma   90.00
#
_symmetry.space_group_name_H-M   'P 1'
#
loop_
_entity.id
_entity.type
_entity.pdbx_description
1 polymer ?
#
loop_
_entity_poly.entity_id
_entity_poly.type
_entity_poly.pdbx_seq_one_letter_code
_entity_poly.pdbx_strand_id
1 'polypeptide(L)'
;MNKKSILDQIFFIVLGGSFIGAVLVGVLVFFLTNDLSKALISIVISQIFFILPVYMIRILMDRLIISKIKKVVNAMNEVSMGNLDTEVKIEGNDELSELAESFERMRISMKTIMEKLEKGEL
;
A
#
# COMPACT_ATOMS: atom_id res chain seq x y z
N MET A 1 12.07 -15.98 -1.63
CA MET A 1 10.74 -16.15 -0.99
C MET A 1 9.83 -15.05 -1.50
N ASN A 2 8.83 -15.38 -2.33
CA ASN A 2 7.92 -14.39 -2.91
C ASN A 2 7.00 -13.86 -1.79
N LYS A 3 7.39 -12.78 -1.10
CA LYS A 3 6.58 -12.18 -0.03
C LYS A 3 5.30 -11.66 -0.68
N LYS A 4 4.15 -12.25 -0.32
CA LYS A 4 2.83 -11.76 -0.74
C LYS A 4 2.72 -10.28 -0.33
N SER A 5 2.22 -9.43 -1.23
CA SER A 5 2.00 -8.02 -0.93
C SER A 5 1.01 -7.88 0.22
N ILE A 6 1.30 -7.02 1.20
CA ILE A 6 0.36 -6.71 2.29
C ILE A 6 -0.97 -6.17 1.72
N LEU A 7 -0.91 -5.42 0.61
CA LEU A 7 -2.11 -4.93 -0.07
C LEU A 7 -2.98 -6.07 -0.60
N ASP A 8 -2.39 -7.14 -1.10
CA ASP A 8 -3.16 -8.31 -1.56
C ASP A 8 -3.84 -8.99 -0.36
N GLN A 9 -3.16 -9.09 0.78
CA GLN A 9 -3.77 -9.63 2.01
C GLN A 9 -4.95 -8.79 2.48
N ILE A 10 -4.80 -7.46 2.52
CA ILE A 10 -5.89 -6.53 2.88
C ILE A 10 -7.04 -6.68 1.89
N PHE A 11 -6.75 -6.74 0.58
CA PHE A 11 -7.76 -6.90 -0.46
C PHE A 11 -8.56 -8.19 -0.29
N PHE A 12 -7.92 -9.32 0.02
CA PHE A 12 -8.61 -10.57 0.31
C PHE A 12 -9.50 -10.48 1.56
N ILE A 13 -9.04 -9.83 2.63
CA ILE A 13 -9.83 -9.62 3.85
C ILE A 13 -11.08 -8.79 3.54
N VAL A 14 -10.91 -7.69 2.79
CA VAL A 14 -11.99 -6.78 2.42
C VAL A 14 -13.04 -7.47 1.53
N LEU A 15 -12.61 -8.24 0.53
CA LEU A 15 -13.55 -9.01 -0.30
C LEU A 15 -14.29 -10.09 0.49
N GLY A 16 -13.60 -10.80 1.39
CA GLY A 16 -14.22 -11.80 2.25
C GLY A 16 -15.29 -11.20 3.16
N GLY A 17 -14.98 -10.07 3.81
CA GLY A 17 -15.94 -9.36 4.66
C GLY A 17 -17.16 -8.85 3.88
N SER A 18 -16.94 -8.33 2.67
CA SER A 18 -18.03 -7.92 1.78
C SER A 18 -18.98 -9.06 1.44
N PHE A 19 -18.42 -10.22 1.09
CA PHE A 19 -19.22 -11.38 0.73
C PHE A 19 -20.11 -11.83 1.89
N ILE A 20 -19.56 -11.90 3.10
CA ILE A 20 -20.32 -12.22 4.33
C ILE A 20 -21.43 -11.18 4.54
N GLY A 21 -21.11 -9.88 4.38
CA GLY A 21 -22.08 -8.80 4.50
C GLY A 21 -23.22 -8.91 3.48
N ALA A 22 -22.92 -9.22 2.22
CA ALA A 22 -23.94 -9.39 1.19
C ALA A 22 -24.85 -10.59 1.48
N VAL A 23 -24.29 -11.72 1.94
CA VAL A 23 -25.10 -12.87 2.39
C VAL A 23 -26.04 -12.47 3.52
N LEU A 24 -25.56 -11.71 4.50
CA LEU A 24 -26.40 -11.20 5.60
C LEU A 24 -27.56 -10.32 5.09
N VAL A 25 -27.28 -9.43 4.13
CA VAL A 25 -28.32 -8.65 3.44
C VAL A 25 -29.33 -9.56 2.76
N GLY A 26 -28.87 -10.57 2.02
CA GLY A 26 -29.74 -11.55 1.35
C GLY A 26 -30.64 -12.30 2.33
N VAL A 27 -30.08 -12.76 3.45
CA VAL A 27 -30.86 -13.42 4.52
C VAL A 27 -31.92 -12.48 5.09
N LEU A 28 -31.57 -11.22 5.37
CA LEU A 28 -32.53 -10.23 5.85
C LEU A 28 -33.64 -9.97 4.83
N VAL A 29 -33.30 -9.82 3.55
CA VAL A 29 -34.27 -9.65 2.46
C VAL A 29 -35.19 -10.87 2.36
N PHE A 30 -34.66 -12.08 2.50
CA PHE A 30 -35.46 -13.30 2.51
C PHE A 30 -36.47 -13.30 3.68
N PHE A 31 -36.05 -12.98 4.90
CA PHE A 31 -36.96 -12.91 6.05
C PHE A 31 -38.05 -11.85 5.90
N LEU A 32 -37.74 -10.71 5.27
CA LEU A 32 -38.69 -9.62 5.10
C LEU A 32 -39.66 -9.83 3.93
N THR A 33 -39.22 -10.51 2.88
CA THR A 33 -39.99 -10.63 1.63
C THR A 33 -40.54 -12.03 1.38
N ASN A 34 -40.01 -13.04 2.09
CA ASN A 34 -40.21 -14.47 1.85
C ASN A 34 -39.97 -14.89 0.38
N ASP A 35 -39.10 -14.16 -0.31
CA ASP A 35 -38.82 -14.32 -1.75
C ASP A 35 -37.32 -14.59 -1.95
N LEU A 36 -37.02 -15.84 -2.31
CA LEU A 36 -35.64 -16.28 -2.56
C LEU A 36 -35.00 -15.56 -3.75
N SER A 37 -35.78 -15.21 -4.78
CA SER A 37 -35.24 -14.54 -5.97
C SER A 37 -34.79 -13.12 -5.62
N LYS A 38 -35.59 -12.38 -4.84
CA LYS A 38 -35.22 -11.04 -4.36
C LYS A 38 -34.00 -11.08 -3.45
N ALA A 39 -33.90 -12.08 -2.57
CA ALA A 39 -32.74 -12.29 -1.73
C ALA A 39 -31.46 -12.48 -2.56
N LEU A 40 -31.48 -13.39 -3.55
CA LEU A 40 -30.33 -13.64 -4.43
C LEU A 40 -29.95 -12.40 -5.26
N ILE A 41 -30.93 -11.68 -5.81
CA ILE A 41 -30.68 -10.44 -6.56
C ILE A 41 -30.02 -9.39 -5.66
N SER A 42 -30.47 -9.25 -4.40
CA SER A 42 -29.90 -8.29 -3.45
C SER A 42 -28.43 -8.60 -3.11
N ILE A 43 -28.05 -9.87 -3.02
CA ILE A 43 -26.67 -10.30 -2.82
C ILE A 43 -25.82 -9.89 -4.04
N VAL A 44 -26.29 -10.16 -5.25
CA VAL A 44 -25.55 -9.84 -6.48
C VAL A 44 -25.37 -8.33 -6.62
N ILE A 45 -26.43 -7.54 -6.42
CA ILE A 45 -26.38 -6.07 -6.52
C ILE A 45 -25.40 -5.51 -5.48
N SER A 46 -25.50 -5.94 -4.22
CA SER A 46 -24.59 -5.46 -3.16
C SER A 46 -23.12 -5.80 -3.45
N GLN A 47 -22.84 -6.97 -4.03
CA GLN A 47 -21.48 -7.33 -4.45
C GLN A 47 -20.95 -6.46 -5.59
N ILE A 48 -21.75 -6.24 -6.64
CA ILE A 48 -21.34 -5.39 -7.77
C ILE A 48 -21.02 -3.97 -7.29
N PHE A 49 -21.86 -3.42 -6.42
CA PHE A 49 -21.64 -2.09 -5.84
C PHE A 49 -20.37 -2.01 -4.99
N PHE A 50 -19.96 -3.11 -4.36
CA PHE A 50 -18.78 -3.13 -3.50
C PHE A 50 -17.47 -3.38 -4.26
N ILE A 51 -17.49 -4.19 -5.33
CA ILE A 51 -16.27 -4.54 -6.08
C ILE A 51 -15.62 -3.32 -6.71
N LEU A 52 -16.41 -2.43 -7.31
CA LEU A 52 -15.91 -1.26 -8.04
C LEU A 52 -15.04 -0.33 -7.16
N PRO A 53 -15.50 0.18 -6.00
CA PRO A 53 -14.69 1.05 -5.15
C PRO A 53 -13.48 0.32 -4.55
N VAL A 54 -13.61 -0.97 -4.19
CA VAL A 54 -12.48 -1.74 -3.62
C VAL A 54 -11.35 -1.89 -4.64
N TYR A 55 -11.68 -2.20 -5.89
CA TYR A 55 -10.68 -2.31 -6.94
C TYR A 55 -10.04 -0.96 -7.27
N MET A 56 -10.84 0.11 -7.28
CA MET A 56 -10.34 1.48 -7.44
C MET A 56 -9.33 1.85 -6.34
N ILE A 57 -9.67 1.60 -5.07
CA ILE A 57 -8.79 1.85 -3.93
C ILE A 57 -7.49 1.04 -4.03
N ARG A 58 -7.56 -0.22 -4.46
CA ARG A 58 -6.36 -1.06 -4.68
C ARG A 58 -5.39 -0.40 -5.66
N ILE A 59 -5.89 0.05 -6.81
CA ILE A 59 -5.07 0.73 -7.81
C ILE A 59 -4.47 2.03 -7.25
N LEU A 60 -5.26 2.80 -6.50
CA LEU A 60 -4.79 4.04 -5.88
C LEU A 60 -3.69 3.78 -4.85
N MET A 61 -3.85 2.77 -3.98
CA MET A 61 -2.81 2.38 -3.01
C MET A 61 -1.51 1.95 -3.70
N ASP A 62 -1.60 1.15 -4.75
CA ASP A 62 -0.43 0.70 -5.51
C ASP A 62 0.36 1.89 -6.07
N ARG A 63 -0.34 2.88 -6.63
CA ARG A 63 0.27 4.05 -7.27
C ARG A 63 0.76 5.09 -6.27
N LEU A 64 -0.06 5.45 -5.29
CA LEU A 64 0.20 6.59 -4.40
C LEU A 64 1.10 6.22 -3.24
N ILE A 65 1.06 4.98 -2.77
CA ILE A 65 1.76 4.57 -1.54
C ILE A 65 2.82 3.51 -1.88
N ILE A 66 2.45 2.37 -2.45
CA ILE A 66 3.39 1.24 -2.62
C ILE A 66 4.51 1.59 -3.59
N SER A 67 4.20 2.26 -4.70
CA SER A 67 5.21 2.71 -5.66
C SER A 67 6.22 3.68 -5.01
N LYS A 68 5.74 4.65 -4.22
CA LYS A 68 6.60 5.58 -3.48
C LYS A 68 7.49 4.84 -2.47
N ILE A 69 6.92 3.94 -1.66
CA ILE A 69 7.67 3.14 -0.69
C ILE A 69 8.77 2.32 -1.39
N LYS A 70 8.46 1.67 -2.52
CA LYS A 70 9.45 0.90 -3.29
C LYS A 70 10.62 1.77 -3.76
N LYS A 71 10.37 3.02 -4.16
CA LYS A 71 11.44 3.96 -4.51
C LYS A 71 12.36 4.25 -3.33
N VAL A 72 11.81 4.54 -2.15
CA VAL A 72 12.63 4.73 -0.92
C VAL A 72 13.42 3.47 -0.63
N VAL A 73 12.77 2.30 -0.59
CA VAL A 73 13.43 1.02 -0.28
C VAL A 73 14.57 0.71 -1.25
N ASN A 74 14.40 0.97 -2.54
CA ASN A 74 15.46 0.76 -3.52
C ASN A 74 16.64 1.70 -3.27
N ALA A 75 16.40 2.98 -2.99
CA ALA A 75 17.46 3.93 -2.66
C ALA A 75 18.16 3.57 -1.33
N MET A 76 17.41 3.08 -0.34
CA MET A 76 17.97 2.55 0.91
C MET A 76 18.89 1.36 0.65
N ASN A 77 18.53 0.45 -0.27
CA ASN A 77 19.36 -0.68 -0.63
C ASN A 77 20.67 -0.24 -1.29
N GLU A 78 20.63 0.72 -2.23
CA GLU A 78 21.84 1.30 -2.84
C GLU A 78 22.79 1.88 -1.79
N VAL A 79 22.24 2.71 -0.89
CA VAL A 79 23.01 3.31 0.21
C VAL A 79 23.59 2.23 1.14
N SER A 80 22.83 1.17 1.44
CA SER A 80 23.31 0.05 2.26
C SER A 80 24.45 -0.75 1.63
N MET A 81 24.55 -0.74 0.29
CA MET A 81 25.64 -1.34 -0.47
C MET A 81 26.85 -0.41 -0.63
N GLY A 82 26.82 0.79 -0.02
CA GLY A 82 27.89 1.78 -0.08
C GLY A 82 27.76 2.77 -1.24
N ASN A 83 26.73 2.66 -2.08
CA ASN A 83 26.46 3.63 -3.12
C ASN A 83 25.76 4.87 -2.53
N LEU A 84 26.58 5.78 -2.01
CA LEU A 84 26.11 7.03 -1.43
C LEU A 84 25.83 8.12 -2.45
N ASP A 85 26.01 7.91 -3.75
CA ASP A 85 25.67 8.92 -4.76
C ASP A 85 24.20 8.90 -5.16
N THR A 86 23.44 7.89 -4.71
CA THR A 86 22.00 7.77 -4.97
C THR A 86 21.20 8.77 -4.14
N GLU A 87 20.63 9.80 -4.77
CA GLU A 87 19.72 10.75 -4.13
C GLU A 87 18.35 10.11 -3.83
N VAL A 88 17.80 10.37 -2.65
CA VAL A 88 16.46 9.92 -2.27
C VAL A 88 15.49 11.10 -2.32
N LYS A 89 14.80 11.23 -3.45
CA LYS A 89 13.79 12.29 -3.65
C LYS A 89 12.40 11.72 -3.90
N ILE A 90 11.47 12.05 -3.01
CA ILE A 90 10.04 11.77 -3.18
C ILE A 90 9.26 13.07 -3.09
N GLU A 91 8.49 13.36 -4.13
CA GLU A 91 7.55 14.47 -4.14
C GLU A 91 6.33 14.15 -3.28
N GLY A 92 5.94 15.10 -2.45
CA GLY A 92 4.81 14.97 -1.54
C GLY A 92 4.84 16.05 -0.47
N ASN A 93 3.79 16.08 0.31
CA ASN A 93 3.72 16.78 1.59
C ASN A 93 3.01 15.86 2.60
N ASP A 94 3.36 14.58 2.52
CA ASP A 94 2.83 13.47 3.31
C ASP A 94 3.97 12.80 4.11
N GLU A 95 3.62 11.83 4.94
CA GLU A 95 4.54 11.10 5.80
C GLU A 95 5.60 10.32 4.99
N LEU A 96 5.33 9.99 3.73
CA LEU A 96 6.31 9.31 2.86
C LEU A 96 7.37 10.27 2.34
N SER A 97 7.00 11.51 2.01
CA SER A 97 7.99 12.56 1.72
C SER A 97 8.85 12.88 2.94
N GLU A 98 8.26 13.01 4.13
CA GLU A 98 9.01 13.26 5.36
C GLU A 98 9.98 12.12 5.69
N LEU A 99 9.56 10.86 5.47
CA LEU A 99 10.42 9.70 5.60
C LEU A 99 11.60 9.75 4.61
N ALA A 100 11.32 10.07 3.34
CA ALA A 100 12.35 10.18 2.31
C ALA A 100 13.38 11.27 2.65
N GLU A 101 12.93 12.45 3.09
CA GLU A 101 13.81 13.54 3.50
C GLU A 101 14.65 13.17 4.73
N SER A 102 14.06 12.48 5.70
CA SER A 102 14.78 12.01 6.89
C SER A 102 15.87 11.00 6.52
N PHE A 103 15.57 10.08 5.61
CA PHE A 103 16.55 9.14 5.08
C PHE A 103 17.64 9.85 4.27
N GLU A 104 17.29 10.84 3.45
CA GLU A 104 18.24 11.61 2.64
C GLU A 104 19.25 12.35 3.53
N ARG A 105 18.81 12.96 4.63
CA ARG A 105 19.72 13.57 5.62
C ARG A 105 20.70 12.56 6.22
N MET A 106 20.24 11.34 6.48
CA MET A 106 21.11 10.26 6.98
C MET A 106 22.15 9.85 5.93
N ARG A 107 21.74 9.69 4.66
CA ARG A 107 22.65 9.38 3.54
C ARG A 107 23.74 10.45 3.39
N ILE A 108 23.36 11.73 3.39
CA ILE A 108 24.30 12.86 3.26
C ILE A 108 25.30 12.86 4.43
N SER A 109 24.83 12.64 5.66
CA SER A 109 25.69 12.52 6.84
C SER A 109 26.71 11.39 6.67
N MET A 110 26.26 10.20 6.26
CA MET A 110 27.16 9.06 5.99
C MET A 110 28.19 9.39 4.90
N LYS A 111 27.76 10.04 3.81
CA LYS A 111 28.66 10.45 2.72
C LYS A 111 29.74 11.40 3.20
N THR A 112 29.34 12.38 3.99
CA THR A 112 30.26 13.37 4.55
C THR A 112 31.27 12.72 5.49
N ILE A 113 30.84 11.76 6.32
CA ILE A 113 31.73 11.02 7.22
C ILE A 113 32.74 10.19 6.42
N MET A 114 32.30 9.47 5.38
CA MET A 114 33.20 8.68 4.53
C MET A 114 34.22 9.56 3.80
N GLU A 115 33.79 10.69 3.21
CA GLU A 115 34.70 11.62 2.54
C GLU A 115 35.75 12.20 3.49
N LYS A 116 35.38 12.49 4.75
CA LYS A 116 36.34 12.95 5.77
C LYS A 116 37.33 11.85 6.17
N LEU A 117 36.85 10.61 6.31
CA LEU A 117 37.71 9.46 6.60
C LEU A 117 38.74 9.26 5.48
N GLU A 118 38.32 9.33 4.22
CA GLU A 118 39.21 9.18 3.06
C GLU A 118 40.28 10.28 2.98
N LYS A 119 39.94 11.50 3.40
CA LYS A 119 40.89 12.63 3.46
C LYS A 119 41.78 12.60 4.70
N GLY A 120 41.54 11.71 5.66
CA GLY A 120 42.26 11.67 6.94
C GLY A 120 41.96 12.88 7.84
N GLU A 121 40.76 13.47 7.71
CA GLU A 121 40.31 14.62 8.49
C GLU A 121 39.59 14.23 9.81
N LEU A 122 39.64 12.95 10.17
CA LEU A 122 39.05 12.37 11.37
C LEU A 122 40.10 11.68 12.25
#